data_AF-A0MJN2-F1
#
_entry.id   AF-A0MJN2-F1
#
_cell.length_a   1.000
_cell.length_b   1.000
_cell.length_c   1.000
_cell.angle_alpha   90.00
_cell.angle_beta   90.00
_cell.angle_gamma   90.00
#
_symmetry.space_group_name_H-M   'P 1'
#
loop_
_entity.id
_entity.type
_entity.pdbx_description
1 polymer ?
#
loop_
_entity_poly.entity_id
_entity_poly.type
_entity_poly.pdbx_seq_one_letter_code
_entity_poly.pdbx_strand_id
1 'polypeptide(L)'
;DVVVCPTFLCLDAVIKATKGTNIKVGAQNMFYEESGAFTGEISPGMLEDIGVDYVIIGHSERRQYFNETDEAVNKKLKAAYSHNIIPILCVGETLSDREGNITEKVLASQVKL
;
A
#
# COMPACT_ATOMS: atom_id res chain seq x y z
N ASP A 1 -8.15 15.80 1.35
CA ASP A 1 -8.84 14.61 1.88
C ASP A 1 -8.17 14.11 3.15
N VAL A 2 -8.91 13.42 4.01
CA VAL A 2 -8.38 12.76 5.22
C VAL A 2 -8.55 11.26 5.04
N VAL A 3 -7.46 10.50 5.11
CA VAL A 3 -7.45 9.04 5.01
C VAL A 3 -6.87 8.45 6.30
N VAL A 4 -7.54 7.45 6.86
CA VAL A 4 -7.02 6.67 8.00
C VAL A 4 -6.74 5.24 7.56
N CYS A 5 -5.57 4.72 7.93
CA CYS A 5 -5.13 3.38 7.55
C CYS A 5 -4.92 2.51 8.79
N PRO A 6 -5.99 1.92 9.38
CA PRO A 6 -5.87 1.05 10.54
C PRO A 6 -5.24 -0.30 10.16
N THR A 7 -4.91 -1.11 11.17
CA THR A 7 -4.53 -2.51 10.95
C THR A 7 -5.72 -3.29 10.38
N PHE A 8 -5.45 -4.38 9.64
CA PHE A 8 -6.50 -5.18 9.00
C PHE A 8 -7.59 -5.66 9.99
N LEU A 9 -7.20 -5.98 11.24
CA LEU A 9 -8.11 -6.42 12.29
C LEU A 9 -9.16 -5.38 12.68
N CYS A 10 -8.88 -4.10 12.43
CA CYS A 10 -9.76 -2.98 12.78
C CYS A 10 -10.45 -2.37 11.56
N LEU A 11 -10.16 -2.84 10.35
CA LEU A 11 -10.54 -2.18 9.10
C LEU A 11 -12.06 -2.05 8.95
N ASP A 12 -12.79 -3.16 9.09
CA ASP A 12 -14.26 -3.19 9.04
C ASP A 12 -14.92 -2.27 10.09
N ALA A 13 -14.40 -2.26 11.32
CA ALA A 13 -14.91 -1.40 12.39
C ALA A 13 -14.72 0.10 12.07
N VAL A 14 -13.56 0.46 11.51
CA VAL A 14 -13.27 1.85 11.11
C VAL A 14 -14.10 2.28 9.90
N ILE A 15 -14.32 1.40 8.91
CA ILE A 15 -15.21 1.66 7.78
C ILE A 15 -16.63 1.97 8.29
N LYS A 16 -17.15 1.14 9.19
CA LYS A 16 -18.47 1.36 9.79
C LYS A 16 -18.54 2.67 10.58
N ALA A 17 -17.50 2.99 11.36
CA ALA A 17 -17.46 4.19 12.20
C ALA A 17 -17.33 5.49 11.40
N THR A 18 -16.72 5.45 10.22
CA THR A 18 -16.49 6.63 9.35
C THR A 18 -17.59 6.86 8.33
N LYS A 19 -18.57 5.95 8.23
CA LYS A 19 -19.69 6.06 7.29
C LYS A 19 -20.46 7.37 7.46
N GLY A 20 -20.65 8.09 6.35
CA GLY A 20 -21.35 9.38 6.34
C GLY A 20 -20.48 10.59 6.71
N THR A 21 -19.19 10.38 7.01
CA THR A 21 -18.21 11.45 7.21
C THR A 21 -17.41 11.72 5.93
N ASN A 22 -16.50 12.70 5.98
CA ASN A 22 -15.51 12.97 4.93
C ASN A 22 -14.19 12.19 5.11
N ILE A 23 -14.11 11.29 6.10
CA ILE A 23 -12.93 10.47 6.35
C ILE A 23 -12.99 9.26 5.43
N LYS A 24 -11.90 9.03 4.69
CA LYS A 24 -11.67 7.87 3.84
C LYS A 24 -10.90 6.81 4.59
N VAL A 25 -11.09 5.55 4.22
CA VAL A 25 -10.40 4.42 4.87
C VAL A 25 -9.46 3.75 3.87
N GLY A 26 -8.23 3.53 4.31
CA GLY A 26 -7.22 2.81 3.55
C GLY A 26 -6.71 1.56 4.27
N ALA A 27 -6.15 0.62 3.52
CA ALA A 27 -5.39 -0.48 4.09
C ALA A 27 -3.89 -0.14 4.19
N GLN A 28 -3.17 -0.79 5.10
CA GLN A 28 -1.72 -0.58 5.29
C GLN A 28 -0.85 -1.36 4.28
N ASN A 29 -1.42 -2.37 3.64
CA ASN A 29 -0.80 -3.20 2.61
C ASN A 29 -1.91 -3.99 1.88
N MET A 30 -1.55 -4.63 0.77
CA MET A 30 -2.30 -5.73 0.17
C MET A 30 -1.36 -6.61 -0.64
N PHE A 31 -1.80 -7.79 -1.03
CA PHE A 31 -1.11 -8.61 -2.02
C PHE A 31 -1.50 -8.19 -3.45
N TYR A 32 -0.84 -8.75 -4.46
CA TYR A 32 -1.11 -8.42 -5.87
C TYR A 32 -1.92 -9.49 -6.61
N GLU A 33 -2.13 -10.66 -6.01
CA GLU A 33 -2.96 -11.72 -6.59
C GLU A 33 -4.40 -11.65 -6.05
N GLU A 34 -5.37 -11.98 -6.91
CA GLU A 34 -6.80 -11.98 -6.57
C GLU A 34 -7.17 -13.03 -5.53
N SER A 35 -6.59 -14.22 -5.66
CA SER A 35 -6.82 -15.36 -4.80
C SER A 35 -5.72 -16.40 -4.96
N GLY A 36 -5.57 -17.30 -4.00
CA GLY A 36 -4.63 -18.42 -4.11
C GLY A 36 -4.07 -18.86 -2.77
N ALA A 37 -3.00 -19.65 -2.84
CA ALA A 37 -2.31 -20.21 -1.67
C ALA A 37 -1.36 -19.19 -1.01
N PHE A 38 -1.92 -18.07 -0.53
CA PHE A 38 -1.19 -16.95 0.08
C PHE A 38 -1.66 -16.72 1.51
N THR A 39 -1.48 -17.72 2.37
CA THR A 39 -1.93 -17.68 3.77
C THR A 39 -1.40 -16.44 4.49
N GLY A 40 -2.31 -15.64 5.05
CA GLY A 40 -1.99 -14.42 5.80
C GLY A 40 -2.04 -13.13 4.98
N GLU A 41 -2.09 -13.22 3.65
CA GLU A 41 -2.24 -12.05 2.79
C GLU A 41 -3.71 -11.66 2.62
N ILE A 42 -3.93 -10.38 2.27
CA ILE A 42 -5.24 -9.81 1.93
C ILE A 42 -5.21 -9.44 0.45
N SER A 43 -6.18 -9.92 -0.33
CA SER A 43 -6.26 -9.62 -1.77
C SER A 43 -6.90 -8.25 -2.02
N PRO A 44 -6.69 -7.66 -3.21
CA PRO A 44 -7.34 -6.41 -3.61
C PRO A 44 -8.86 -6.51 -3.56
N GLY A 45 -9.44 -7.59 -4.10
CA GLY A 45 -10.89 -7.83 -4.07
C GLY A 45 -11.48 -7.88 -2.66
N MET A 46 -10.77 -8.44 -1.67
CA MET A 46 -11.23 -8.43 -0.28
C MET A 46 -11.34 -7.01 0.30
N LEU A 47 -10.45 -6.09 -0.12
CA LEU A 47 -10.48 -4.69 0.31
C LEU A 47 -11.60 -3.92 -0.38
N GLU A 48 -11.78 -4.13 -1.69
CA GLU A 48 -12.86 -3.53 -2.47
C GLU A 48 -14.23 -3.95 -1.92
N ASP A 49 -14.43 -5.24 -1.61
CA ASP A 49 -15.68 -5.81 -1.10
C ASP A 49 -16.15 -5.16 0.22
N ILE A 50 -15.21 -4.77 1.09
CA ILE A 50 -15.54 -4.12 2.36
C ILE A 50 -15.60 -2.58 2.25
N GLY A 51 -15.32 -2.02 1.07
CA GLY A 51 -15.41 -0.57 0.79
C GLY A 51 -14.19 0.24 1.17
N VAL A 52 -12.98 -0.33 1.05
CA VAL A 52 -11.72 0.42 1.22
C VAL A 52 -11.45 1.27 -0.02
N ASP A 53 -11.16 2.56 0.18
CA ASP A 53 -10.88 3.51 -0.91
C ASP A 53 -9.38 3.56 -1.27
N TYR A 54 -8.48 3.30 -0.31
CA TYR A 54 -7.03 3.51 -0.45
C TYR A 54 -6.18 2.32 0.02
N VAL A 55 -4.94 2.23 -0.44
CA VAL A 55 -3.97 1.29 0.12
C VAL A 55 -2.56 1.85 0.12
N ILE A 56 -1.84 1.71 1.23
CA ILE A 56 -0.41 2.04 1.30
C ILE A 56 0.39 0.92 0.63
N ILE A 57 1.30 1.28 -0.27
CA ILE A 57 2.15 0.33 -0.99
C ILE A 57 3.60 0.83 -0.97
N GLY A 58 4.56 -0.07 -0.71
CA GLY A 58 5.98 0.26 -0.73
C GLY A 58 6.46 1.02 0.50
N HIS A 59 5.77 0.92 1.64
CA HIS A 59 6.19 1.55 2.88
C HIS A 59 7.63 1.12 3.25
N SER A 60 8.42 2.02 3.82
CA SER A 60 9.84 1.76 4.12
C SER A 60 10.03 0.51 4.99
N GLU A 61 9.15 0.30 5.98
CA GLU A 61 9.14 -0.89 6.83
C GLU A 61 8.92 -2.19 6.03
N ARG A 62 8.08 -2.15 4.97
CA ARG A 62 7.86 -3.31 4.09
C ARG A 62 9.08 -3.62 3.25
N ARG A 63 9.70 -2.58 2.70
CA ARG A 63 10.94 -2.71 1.93
C ARG A 63 12.09 -3.25 2.79
N GLN A 64 12.24 -2.72 4.00
CA GLN A 64 13.35 -3.04 4.90
C GLN A 64 13.19 -4.39 5.63
N TYR A 65 12.00 -4.68 6.16
CA TYR A 65 11.81 -5.85 7.03
C TYR A 65 11.15 -7.04 6.33
N PHE A 66 10.45 -6.79 5.22
CA PHE A 66 9.72 -7.82 4.48
C PHE A 66 10.27 -8.02 3.06
N ASN A 67 11.42 -7.42 2.73
CA ASN A 67 12.08 -7.49 1.43
C ASN A 67 11.14 -7.19 0.26
N GLU A 68 10.22 -6.25 0.44
CA GLU A 68 9.29 -5.85 -0.61
C GLU A 68 10.04 -5.12 -1.73
N THR A 69 10.14 -5.77 -2.88
CA THR A 69 10.90 -5.25 -4.02
C THR A 69 10.10 -4.25 -4.83
N ASP A 70 10.83 -3.44 -5.58
CA ASP A 70 10.31 -2.55 -6.62
C ASP A 70 9.39 -3.24 -7.64
N GLU A 71 9.70 -4.48 -8.03
CA GLU A 71 8.83 -5.30 -8.87
C GLU A 71 7.53 -5.69 -8.16
N ALA A 72 7.60 -6.10 -6.89
CA ALA A 72 6.42 -6.44 -6.10
C ALA A 72 5.52 -5.22 -5.87
N VAL A 73 6.11 -4.06 -5.61
CA VAL A 73 5.40 -2.77 -5.53
C VAL A 73 4.66 -2.48 -6.84
N ASN A 74 5.32 -2.60 -8.00
CA ASN A 74 4.68 -2.35 -9.29
C ASN A 74 3.50 -3.32 -9.56
N LYS A 75 3.63 -4.60 -9.20
CA LYS A 75 2.52 -5.57 -9.28
C LYS A 75 1.34 -5.14 -8.40
N LYS A 76 1.60 -4.73 -7.16
CA LYS A 76 0.56 -4.24 -6.23
C LYS A 76 -0.10 -2.96 -6.72
N LEU A 77 0.66 -2.02 -7.29
CA LEU A 77 0.10 -0.79 -7.88
C LEU A 77 -0.90 -1.13 -9.00
N LYS A 78 -0.50 -2.02 -9.92
CA LYS A 78 -1.38 -2.47 -11.02
C LYS A 78 -2.64 -3.15 -10.51
N ALA A 79 -2.50 -4.01 -9.49
CA ALA A 79 -3.64 -4.67 -8.85
C ALA A 79 -4.56 -3.68 -8.12
N ALA A 80 -4.03 -2.63 -7.49
CA ALA A 80 -4.87 -1.61 -6.84
C ALA A 80 -5.71 -0.86 -7.88
N TYR A 81 -5.07 -0.45 -8.97
CA TYR A 81 -5.74 0.24 -10.07
C TYR A 81 -6.78 -0.63 -10.78
N SER A 82 -6.62 -1.96 -10.82
CA SER A 82 -7.67 -2.85 -11.36
C SER A 82 -8.87 -3.03 -10.42
N HIS A 83 -8.76 -2.61 -9.15
CA HIS A 83 -9.77 -2.79 -8.09
C HIS A 83 -10.42 -1.50 -7.58
N ASN A 84 -10.42 -0.41 -8.35
CA ASN A 84 -10.94 0.89 -7.90
C ASN A 84 -10.32 1.40 -6.57
N ILE A 85 -9.18 0.87 -6.16
CA ILE A 85 -8.47 1.26 -4.94
C ILE A 85 -7.37 2.24 -5.34
N ILE A 86 -7.29 3.38 -4.65
CA ILE A 86 -6.28 4.40 -4.91
C ILE A 86 -5.01 4.09 -4.12
N PRO A 87 -3.88 3.77 -4.78
CA PRO A 87 -2.65 3.48 -4.07
C PRO A 87 -1.98 4.76 -3.53
N ILE A 88 -1.51 4.69 -2.29
CA ILE A 88 -0.60 5.66 -1.66
C ILE A 88 0.80 5.05 -1.79
N LEU A 89 1.52 5.42 -2.85
CA LEU A 89 2.87 4.94 -3.12
C LEU A 89 3.88 5.62 -2.19
N CYS A 90 4.56 4.83 -1.37
CA CYS A 90 5.68 5.29 -0.57
C CYS A 90 7.01 5.06 -1.30
N VAL A 91 7.81 6.12 -1.37
CA VAL A 91 9.18 6.13 -1.88
C VAL A 91 10.06 6.87 -0.89
N GLY A 92 11.35 6.54 -0.89
CA GLY A 92 12.30 7.13 0.04
C GLY A 92 13.66 6.48 -0.04
N GLU A 93 14.67 7.25 0.32
CA GLU A 93 16.05 6.83 0.44
C GLU A 93 16.39 6.43 1.89
N THR A 94 17.47 5.67 2.06
CA THR A 94 18.08 5.41 3.37
C THR A 94 19.01 6.56 3.79
N LEU A 95 19.39 6.61 5.07
CA LEU A 95 20.41 7.56 5.52
C LEU A 95 21.73 7.40 4.74
N SER A 96 22.16 6.18 4.46
CA SER A 96 23.35 5.90 3.65
C SER A 96 23.24 6.38 2.21
N ASP A 97 22.05 6.27 1.61
CA ASP A 97 21.81 6.77 0.25
C ASP A 97 21.92 8.30 0.19
N ARG A 98 21.38 8.95 1.23
CA ARG A 98 21.45 10.40 1.39
C ARG A 98 22.88 10.89 1.61
N GLU A 99 23.61 10.26 2.53
CA GLU A 99 25.03 10.57 2.78
C GLU A 99 25.91 10.25 1.56
N GLY A 100 25.52 9.26 0.77
CA GLY A 100 26.14 8.90 -0.50
C GLY A 100 25.76 9.79 -1.68
N ASN A 101 24.90 10.80 -1.50
CA ASN A 101 24.38 11.69 -2.54
C ASN A 101 23.71 10.95 -3.72
N ILE A 102 23.03 9.83 -3.44
CA ILE A 102 22.30 9.03 -4.45
C ILE A 102 20.78 9.08 -4.30
N THR A 103 20.24 9.97 -3.46
CA THR A 103 18.79 10.15 -3.23
C THR A 103 18.00 10.22 -4.53
N GLU A 104 18.36 11.11 -5.47
CA GLU A 104 17.65 11.25 -6.75
C GLU A 104 17.65 9.96 -7.57
N LYS A 105 18.74 9.19 -7.54
CA LYS A 105 18.83 7.91 -8.24
C LYS A 105 17.88 6.88 -7.64
N VAL A 106 17.81 6.81 -6.31
CA VAL A 106 16.92 5.91 -5.57
C VAL A 106 15.44 6.27 -5.78
N LEU A 107 15.09 7.56 -5.66
CA LEU A 107 13.71 8.00 -5.90
C LEU A 107 13.31 7.79 -7.36
N ALA A 108 14.20 8.06 -8.32
CA ALA A 108 13.92 7.84 -9.73
C ALA A 108 13.69 6.35 -10.05
N SER A 109 14.41 5.42 -9.42
CA SER A 109 14.16 3.99 -9.64
C SER A 109 12.80 3.58 -9.08
N GLN A 110 12.43 4.06 -7.89
CA GLN A 110 11.19 3.69 -7.22
C GLN A 110 9.92 4.28 -7.87
N VAL A 111 10.02 5.41 -8.57
CA VAL A 111 8.87 6.10 -9.22
C VAL A 111 8.67 5.69 -10.68
N LYS A 112 9.74 5.33 -11.41
CA LYS A 112 9.67 5.11 -12.88
C LYS A 112 9.23 3.69 -13.29
N LEU A 113 8.98 2.80 -12.33
CA LEU A 113 8.63 1.40 -12.57
C LEU A 113 7.14 1.19 -12.86
#